data_AF-A0A9D4VG19-F1
#
_entry.id   AF-A0A9D4VG19-F1
#
_cell.length_a   1.000
_cell.length_b   1.000
_cell.length_c   1.000
_cell.angle_alpha   90.00
_cell.angle_beta   90.00
_cell.angle_gamma   90.00
#
_symmetry.space_group_name_H-M   'P 1'
#
loop_
_entity.id
_entity.type
_entity.pdbx_description
1 polymer ?
#
loop_
_entity_poly.entity_id
_entity_poly.type
_entity_poly.pdbx_seq_one_letter_code
_entity_poly.pdbx_strand_id
1 'polypeptide(L)'
;MSKKYLALQQAMDQITSTFGKESIMWLGHSVSPKSVLAVSTYSFALDISVGIFGLPKGHVVEILGPEASGKTTLAWHVIAEAKKPGGLISEVEGYKLKKKKLQMKLKTEVQESMKHITELFQPPSKTELQPIP
;
A
#
# COMPACT_ATOMS: atom_id res chain seq x y z
N MET A 1 -19.59 -31.51 -20.10
CA MET A 1 -18.22 -31.10 -19.70
C MET A 1 -17.21 -31.97 -20.43
N SER A 2 -16.23 -31.38 -21.12
CA SER A 2 -15.16 -32.14 -21.79
C SER A 2 -14.24 -32.83 -20.76
N LYS A 3 -13.74 -34.04 -21.06
CA LYS A 3 -12.76 -34.75 -20.19
C LYS A 3 -11.55 -33.89 -19.84
N LYS A 4 -11.12 -33.00 -20.77
CA LYS A 4 -10.02 -32.05 -20.54
C LYS A 4 -10.34 -31.03 -19.45
N TYR A 5 -11.58 -30.55 -19.38
CA TYR A 5 -12.00 -29.58 -18.38
C TYR A 5 -12.02 -30.19 -16.98
N LEU A 6 -12.49 -31.43 -16.87
CA LEU A 6 -12.56 -32.14 -15.59
C LEU A 6 -11.17 -32.46 -15.04
N ALA A 7 -10.24 -32.88 -15.90
CA ALA A 7 -8.84 -33.09 -15.55
C ALA A 7 -8.14 -31.78 -15.13
N LEU A 8 -8.45 -30.67 -15.82
CA LEU A 8 -7.92 -29.36 -15.45
C LEU A 8 -8.40 -28.93 -14.06
N GLN A 9 -9.68 -29.08 -13.77
CA GLN A 9 -10.25 -28.70 -12.47
C GLN A 9 -9.65 -29.53 -11.33
N GLN A 10 -9.49 -30.84 -11.52
CA GLN A 10 -8.82 -31.70 -10.54
C GLN A 10 -7.36 -31.28 -10.27
N ALA A 11 -6.62 -30.90 -11.32
CA ALA A 11 -5.26 -30.40 -11.15
C ALA A 11 -5.22 -29.06 -10.41
N MET A 12 -6.16 -28.15 -10.68
CA MET A 12 -6.31 -26.88 -9.95
C MET A 12 -6.56 -27.11 -8.46
N ASP A 13 -7.45 -28.06 -8.13
CA ASP A 13 -7.80 -28.42 -6.76
C ASP A 13 -6.60 -29.03 -6.02
N GLN A 14 -5.83 -29.88 -6.70
CA GLN A 14 -4.62 -30.48 -6.13
C GLN A 14 -3.56 -29.42 -5.80
N ILE A 15 -3.30 -28.48 -6.71
CA ILE A 15 -2.36 -27.37 -6.48
C ILE A 15 -2.83 -26.51 -5.31
N THR A 16 -4.11 -26.17 -5.28
CA THR A 16 -4.72 -25.37 -4.22
C THR A 16 -4.64 -26.05 -2.85
N SER A 17 -4.81 -27.37 -2.79
CA SER A 17 -4.71 -28.13 -1.55
C SER A 17 -3.27 -28.24 -1.03
N THR A 18 -2.28 -28.34 -1.92
CA THR A 18 -0.87 -28.52 -1.53
C THR A 18 -0.17 -27.19 -1.23
N PHE A 19 -0.43 -26.15 -2.03
CA PHE A 19 0.28 -24.86 -1.97
C PHE A 19 -0.57 -23.70 -1.46
N GLY A 20 -1.86 -23.94 -1.20
CA GLY A 20 -2.82 -22.95 -0.71
C GLY A 20 -3.63 -22.27 -1.83
N LYS A 21 -4.73 -21.63 -1.45
CA LYS A 21 -5.71 -21.01 -2.39
C LYS A 21 -5.14 -19.88 -3.26
N GLU A 22 -4.07 -19.22 -2.82
CA GLU A 22 -3.44 -18.12 -3.56
C GLU A 22 -2.32 -18.59 -4.50
N SER A 23 -2.06 -19.91 -4.56
CA SER A 23 -0.99 -20.47 -5.41
C SER A 23 -1.34 -20.52 -6.89
N ILE A 24 -2.64 -20.52 -7.23
CA ILE A 24 -3.11 -20.54 -8.61
C ILE A 24 -4.42 -19.78 -8.77
N MET A 25 -4.50 -18.95 -9.80
CA MET A 25 -5.62 -18.03 -10.02
C MET A 25 -5.92 -17.88 -11.51
N TRP A 26 -7.17 -17.57 -11.84
CA TRP A 26 -7.55 -17.16 -13.19
C TRP A 26 -7.23 -15.68 -13.38
N LEU A 27 -6.42 -15.35 -14.39
CA LEU A 27 -6.14 -13.96 -14.77
C LEU A 27 -7.45 -13.25 -15.17
N GLY A 28 -7.72 -12.10 -14.57
CA GLY A 28 -8.94 -11.32 -14.82
C GLY A 28 -10.17 -11.78 -14.04
N HIS A 29 -10.08 -12.85 -13.25
CA HIS A 29 -11.13 -13.18 -12.29
C HIS A 29 -10.92 -12.35 -11.03
N SER A 30 -11.85 -11.45 -10.74
CA SER A 30 -11.85 -10.70 -9.48
C SER A 30 -12.21 -11.65 -8.35
N VAL A 31 -11.21 -12.32 -7.77
CA VAL A 31 -11.40 -13.00 -6.49
C VAL A 31 -11.76 -11.90 -5.50
N SER A 32 -12.94 -11.99 -4.86
CA SER A 32 -13.37 -11.02 -3.85
C SER A 32 -12.20 -10.76 -2.91
N PRO A 33 -11.77 -9.51 -2.69
CA PRO A 33 -10.63 -9.25 -1.84
C PRO A 33 -10.96 -9.83 -0.47
N LYS A 34 -10.26 -10.91 -0.09
CA LYS A 34 -10.10 -11.20 1.34
C LYS A 34 -9.65 -9.90 1.97
N SER A 35 -10.13 -9.59 3.17
CA SER A 35 -9.80 -8.35 3.87
C SER A 35 -8.29 -8.26 4.16
N VAL A 36 -7.50 -7.92 3.15
CA VAL A 36 -6.07 -7.71 3.22
C VAL A 36 -5.90 -6.27 3.68
N LEU A 37 -5.20 -6.09 4.79
CA LEU A 37 -4.86 -4.75 5.25
C LEU A 37 -3.88 -4.14 4.25
N ALA A 38 -4.21 -2.97 3.72
CA ALA A 38 -3.37 -2.24 2.76
C ALA A 38 -2.90 -0.89 3.33
N VAL A 39 -1.83 -0.35 2.75
CA VAL A 39 -1.35 1.03 2.94
C VAL A 39 -1.49 1.76 1.60
N SER A 40 -2.19 2.89 1.58
CA SER A 40 -2.35 3.68 0.35
C SER A 40 -0.99 4.12 -0.20
N THR A 41 -0.86 4.09 -1.53
CA THR A 41 0.30 4.61 -2.24
C THR A 41 0.26 6.14 -2.42
N TYR A 42 -0.82 6.79 -1.97
CA TYR A 42 -1.16 8.18 -2.25
C TYR A 42 -1.46 8.47 -3.74
N SER A 43 -1.50 7.44 -4.59
CA SER A 43 -1.93 7.50 -5.98
C SER A 43 -3.22 6.70 -6.17
N PHE A 44 -4.33 7.41 -6.40
CA PHE A 44 -5.64 6.79 -6.57
C PHE A 44 -5.68 5.77 -7.72
N ALA A 45 -5.02 6.10 -8.84
CA ALA A 45 -4.95 5.20 -9.99
C ALA A 45 -4.18 3.91 -9.66
N LEU A 46 -3.08 4.02 -8.90
CA LEU A 46 -2.28 2.86 -8.49
C LEU A 46 -3.06 2.01 -7.48
N ASP A 47 -3.69 2.63 -6.48
CA ASP A 47 -4.47 1.95 -5.45
C ASP A 47 -5.62 1.11 -6.05
N ILE A 48 -6.31 1.62 -7.08
CA ILE A 48 -7.33 0.87 -7.83
C ILE A 48 -6.71 -0.27 -8.63
N SER A 49 -5.60 -0.02 -9.33
CA SER A 49 -4.99 -1.02 -10.22
C SER A 49 -4.51 -2.28 -9.49
N VAL A 50 -4.11 -2.15 -8.23
CA VAL A 50 -3.70 -3.28 -7.38
C VAL A 50 -4.92 -4.08 -6.89
N GLY A 51 -6.12 -3.49 -6.90
CA GLY A 51 -7.38 -4.15 -6.55
C GLY A 51 -7.66 -4.25 -5.05
N ILE A 52 -6.73 -3.84 -4.19
CA ILE A 52 -6.88 -3.82 -2.71
C ILE A 52 -6.77 -2.42 -2.11
N PHE A 53 -6.80 -1.36 -2.93
CA PHE A 53 -6.67 0.04 -2.52
C PHE A 53 -5.35 0.36 -1.77
N GLY A 54 -4.24 -0.17 -2.27
CA GLY A 54 -2.90 0.13 -1.74
C GLY A 54 -1.95 -1.05 -1.79
N LEU A 55 -0.84 -0.94 -1.06
CA LEU A 55 0.16 -2.00 -0.90
C LEU A 55 -0.21 -2.93 0.26
N PRO A 56 -0.09 -4.26 0.09
CA PRO A 56 -0.47 -5.23 1.12
C PRO A 56 0.48 -5.18 2.33
N LYS A 57 -0.07 -5.12 3.55
CA LYS A 57 0.70 -5.24 4.79
C LYS A 57 1.20 -6.67 4.98
N GLY A 58 2.38 -6.83 5.58
CA GLY A 58 3.00 -8.14 5.85
C GLY A 58 3.56 -8.85 4.61
N HIS A 59 3.60 -8.17 3.46
CA HIS A 59 4.13 -8.70 2.21
C HIS A 59 5.33 -7.85 1.75
N VAL A 60 6.24 -8.48 1.00
CA VAL A 60 7.33 -7.77 0.34
C VAL A 60 6.83 -7.22 -0.99
N VAL A 61 7.04 -5.93 -1.23
CA VAL A 61 6.67 -5.25 -2.47
C VAL A 61 7.93 -4.71 -3.13
N GLU A 62 8.07 -4.92 -4.43
CA GLU A 62 9.18 -4.42 -5.24
C GLU A 62 8.67 -3.40 -6.26
N ILE A 63 9.30 -2.22 -6.32
CA ILE A 63 8.95 -1.14 -7.26
C ILE A 63 10.13 -0.96 -8.22
N LEU A 64 9.94 -1.35 -9.48
CA LEU A 64 10.98 -1.35 -10.51
C LEU A 64 10.72 -0.27 -11.57
N GLY A 65 11.80 0.24 -12.17
CA GLY A 65 11.71 1.23 -13.24
C GLY A 65 13.00 2.02 -13.50
N PRO A 66 13.08 2.78 -14.60
CA PRO A 66 14.25 3.58 -15.01
C PRO A 66 14.70 4.59 -13.95
N GLU A 67 15.97 5.02 -13.99
CA GLU A 67 16.43 6.11 -13.11
C GLU A 67 15.55 7.36 -13.28
N ALA A 68 15.29 8.07 -12.17
CA ALA A 68 14.39 9.22 -12.11
C ALA A 68 12.89 8.97 -12.43
N SER A 69 12.43 7.72 -12.56
CA SER A 69 11.00 7.40 -12.77
C SER A 69 10.09 7.63 -11.55
N GLY A 70 10.59 8.23 -10.47
CA GLY A 70 9.80 8.53 -9.27
C GLY A 70 9.67 7.39 -8.24
N LYS A 71 10.39 6.27 -8.38
CA LYS A 71 10.35 5.13 -7.43
C LYS A 71 10.58 5.56 -5.98
N THR A 72 11.63 6.35 -5.75
CA THR A 72 11.96 6.88 -4.42
C THR A 72 10.86 7.79 -3.90
N THR A 73 10.31 8.65 -4.74
CA THR A 73 9.19 9.54 -4.40
C THR A 73 7.95 8.73 -3.97
N LEU A 74 7.62 7.67 -4.71
CA LEU A 74 6.51 6.77 -4.37
C LEU A 74 6.75 6.08 -3.02
N ALA A 75 7.96 5.60 -2.76
CA ALA A 75 8.32 5.01 -1.47
C ALA A 75 8.16 6.01 -0.31
N TRP A 76 8.56 7.28 -0.49
CA TRP A 76 8.34 8.32 0.51
C TRP A 76 6.86 8.57 0.81
N HIS A 77 6.01 8.59 -0.21
CA HIS A 77 4.55 8.73 -0.02
C HIS A 77 3.96 7.56 0.77
N VAL A 78 4.35 6.32 0.44
CA VAL A 78 3.93 5.11 1.17
C VAL A 78 4.39 5.18 2.64
N ILE A 79 5.64 5.59 2.89
CA ILE A 79 6.17 5.76 4.25
C ILE A 79 5.38 6.83 5.02
N ALA A 80 5.06 7.96 4.39
CA ALA A 80 4.25 9.01 5.00
C ALA A 80 2.86 8.50 5.39
N GLU A 81 2.20 7.74 4.50
CA GLU A 81 0.89 7.12 4.76
C GLU A 81 0.96 6.07 5.88
N ALA A 82 2.00 5.24 5.90
CA ALA A 82 2.20 4.23 6.94
C ALA A 82 2.50 4.85 8.32
N LYS A 83 3.00 6.09 8.38
CA LYS A 83 3.40 6.79 9.62
C LYS A 83 2.25 7.49 10.34
N LYS A 84 1.08 7.56 9.70
CA LYS A 84 -0.16 8.02 10.35
C LYS A 84 -0.43 7.23 11.64
N PRO A 85 -1.12 7.81 12.65
CA PRO A 85 -1.15 7.27 14.01
C PRO A 85 -1.50 5.77 14.03
N GLY A 86 -0.54 4.95 14.49
CA GLY A 86 -0.67 3.49 14.60
C GLY A 86 0.37 2.65 13.85
N GLY A 87 1.28 3.25 13.07
CA GLY A 87 2.34 2.51 12.35
C GLY A 87 3.77 2.83 12.81
N LEU A 88 4.55 1.79 13.12
CA LEU A 88 6.01 1.88 13.30
C LEU A 88 6.69 1.53 11.97
N ILE A 89 7.65 2.35 11.52
CA ILE A 89 8.36 2.15 10.25
C ILE A 89 9.86 2.14 10.53
N SER A 90 10.57 1.15 10.00
CA SER A 90 12.03 1.10 9.92
C SER A 90 12.48 1.27 8.47
N GLU A 91 13.36 2.24 8.21
CA GLU A 91 13.98 2.44 6.90
C GLU A 91 15.38 1.81 6.90
N VAL A 92 15.69 0.97 5.93
CA VAL A 92 17.04 0.41 5.72
C VAL A 92 17.66 1.14 4.52
N GLU A 93 18.56 2.08 4.79
CA GLU A 93 19.15 2.93 3.76
C GLU A 93 20.31 2.20 3.03
N GLY A 94 20.09 1.82 1.77
CA GLY A 94 21.09 1.15 0.91
C GLY A 94 21.73 2.02 -0.17
N TYR A 95 21.36 3.31 -0.28
CA TYR A 95 21.86 4.20 -1.33
C TYR A 95 22.71 5.34 -0.74
N LYS A 96 24.03 5.23 -0.90
CA LYS A 96 24.99 6.28 -0.53
C LYS A 96 25.02 7.37 -1.62
N LEU A 97 23.95 8.16 -1.78
CA LEU A 97 23.95 9.31 -2.69
C LEU A 97 24.21 10.62 -1.92
N LYS A 98 25.41 11.20 -2.11
CA LYS A 98 25.80 12.51 -1.58
C LYS A 98 24.81 13.59 -2.05
N LYS A 99 23.81 13.94 -1.24
CA LYS A 99 23.02 15.18 -1.42
C LYS A 99 22.55 15.78 -0.10
N LYS A 100 23.52 16.18 0.72
CA LYS A 100 23.35 16.86 2.02
C LYS A 100 22.48 18.14 1.93
N LYS A 101 22.39 18.77 0.75
CA LYS A 101 21.61 20.00 0.51
C LYS A 101 20.15 19.75 0.08
N LEU A 102 19.90 18.66 -0.65
CA LEU A 102 18.54 18.30 -1.10
C LEU A 102 17.76 17.59 0.02
N GLN A 103 18.43 16.77 0.83
CA GLN A 103 17.82 16.16 2.02
C GLN A 103 17.39 17.19 3.06
N MET A 104 18.13 18.30 3.25
CA MET A 104 17.70 19.33 4.22
C MET A 104 16.48 20.11 3.72
N LYS A 105 16.43 20.47 2.43
CA LYS A 105 15.28 21.16 1.83
C LYS A 105 14.03 20.29 1.80
N LEU A 106 14.15 19.01 1.40
CA LEU A 106 13.03 18.07 1.46
C LEU A 106 12.62 17.77 2.90
N LYS A 107 13.54 17.69 3.87
CA LYS A 107 13.15 17.53 5.28
C LYS A 107 12.36 18.72 5.79
N THR A 108 12.70 19.94 5.40
CA THR A 108 11.94 21.14 5.78
C THR A 108 10.58 21.20 5.08
N GLU A 109 10.53 21.00 3.75
CA GLU A 109 9.26 20.99 3.00
C GLU A 109 8.33 19.83 3.40
N VAL A 110 8.87 18.63 3.66
CA VAL A 110 8.08 17.48 4.13
C VAL A 110 7.65 17.69 5.59
N GLN A 111 8.46 18.29 6.46
CA GLN A 111 8.03 18.62 7.83
C GLN A 111 7.02 19.77 7.87
N GLU A 112 7.15 20.79 7.04
CA GLU A 112 6.20 21.90 6.92
C GLU A 112 4.87 21.41 6.32
N SER A 113 4.93 20.59 5.27
CA SER A 113 3.73 19.95 4.70
C SER A 113 3.08 19.01 5.71
N MET A 114 3.86 18.25 6.49
CA MET A 114 3.33 17.39 7.57
C MET A 114 2.71 18.20 8.72
N LYS A 115 3.27 19.37 9.07
CA LYS A 115 2.65 20.29 10.06
C LYS A 115 1.32 20.82 9.55
N HIS A 116 1.27 21.32 8.31
CA HIS A 116 0.03 21.81 7.69
C HIS A 116 -1.04 20.72 7.56
N ILE A 117 -0.65 19.48 7.20
CA ILE A 117 -1.58 18.36 7.09
C ILE A 117 -2.08 17.90 8.47
N THR A 118 -1.24 17.97 9.51
CA THR A 118 -1.63 17.64 10.90
C THR A 118 -2.59 18.69 11.48
N GLU A 119 -2.44 19.96 11.11
CA GLU A 119 -3.35 21.04 11.50
C GLU A 119 -4.70 20.97 10.77
N LEU A 120 -4.71 20.53 9.50
CA LEU A 120 -5.93 20.31 8.72
C LEU A 120 -6.74 19.07 9.16
N PHE A 121 -6.13 18.13 9.88
CA PHE A 121 -6.74 16.88 10.36
C PHE A 121 -6.81 16.78 11.89
N GLN A 122 -6.83 17.91 12.62
CA GLN A 122 -7.20 17.86 14.04
C GLN A 122 -8.66 17.38 14.15
N PRO A 123 -8.94 16.27 14.87
CA PRO A 123 -10.32 15.90 15.14
C PRO A 123 -10.95 17.02 15.97
N PRO A 124 -12.22 17.41 15.68
CA PRO A 124 -12.87 18.45 16.46
C PRO A 124 -12.84 18.08 17.94
N SER A 125 -12.44 19.05 18.77
CA SER A 125 -12.47 18.92 20.22
C SER A 125 -13.85 18.44 20.66
N LYS A 126 -13.87 17.41 21.52
CA LYS A 126 -15.08 16.94 22.20
C LYS A 126 -15.78 18.13 22.86
N THR A 127 -16.88 18.61 22.29
CA THR A 127 -17.76 19.56 22.97
C THR A 127 -19.22 19.29 22.56
N GLU A 128 -19.93 18.73 23.54
CA GLU A 128 -21.37 18.78 23.79
C GLU A 128 -22.35 18.34 22.68
N LEU A 129 -22.70 17.05 22.73
CA LEU A 129 -24.02 16.58 22.33
C LEU A 129 -25.07 17.20 23.28
N GLN A 130 -25.79 18.22 22.83
CA GLN A 130 -27.04 18.59 23.47
C GLN A 130 -28.13 17.56 23.10
N PRO A 131 -28.93 17.06 24.06
CA PRO A 131 -30.04 16.17 23.75
C PRO A 131 -31.12 16.95 22.99
N ILE A 132 -31.52 16.42 21.84
CA ILE A 132 -32.61 16.95 21.03
C ILE A 132 -33.93 16.64 21.77
N PRO A 133 -34.86 17.62 21.93
CA PRO A 133 -36.13 17.42 22.62
C PRO A 133 -37.07 16.46 21.88
#